data_AF-A0A2U1RHB6-F1
#
_entry.id   AF-A0A2U1RHB6-F1
#
_cell.length_a   1.000
_cell.length_b   1.000
_cell.length_c   1.000
_cell.angle_alpha   90.00
_cell.angle_beta   90.00
_cell.angle_gamma   90.00
#
_symmetry.space_group_name_H-M   'P 1'
#
loop_
_entity.id
_entity.type
_entity.pdbx_description
1 polymer ?
#
loop_
_entity_poly.entity_id
_entity_poly.type
_entity_poly.pdbx_seq_one_letter_code
_entity_poly.pdbx_strand_id
1 'polypeptide(L)'
;MKTEDVPAYSIPRLEQIAKLLLDERWPGLTIPIDIDYIVEPEPDTILDYLPGLRAVHGVAGAVISHPQEDRFTILIDEEVADGNLSFYRFTVAEATHCPK
;
A
#
# COMPACT_ATOMS: atom_id res chain seq x y z
N MET A 1 14.49 20.84 -17.47
CA MET A 1 14.22 20.18 -16.17
C MET A 1 15.26 19.08 -16.03
N LYS A 2 16.17 19.18 -15.05
CA LYS A 2 17.17 18.12 -14.83
C LYS A 2 16.42 16.93 -14.22
N THR A 3 16.47 15.79 -14.87
CA THR A 3 16.06 14.51 -14.29
C THR A 3 16.98 14.31 -13.08
N GLU A 4 16.47 14.53 -11.88
CA GLU A 4 17.20 14.18 -10.67
C GLU A 4 17.45 12.67 -10.72
N ASP A 5 18.69 12.24 -10.49
CA ASP A 5 19.08 10.83 -10.49
C ASP A 5 18.21 10.08 -9.49
N VAL A 6 17.24 9.31 -10.01
CA VAL A 6 16.40 8.45 -9.17
C VAL A 6 17.32 7.37 -8.59
N PRO A 7 17.46 7.28 -7.26
CA PRO A 7 18.38 6.33 -6.66
C PRO A 7 17.96 4.90 -7.02
N ALA A 8 18.87 4.17 -7.68
CA ALA A 8 18.66 2.76 -8.02
C ALA A 8 18.94 1.90 -6.79
N TYR A 9 17.90 1.25 -6.27
CA TYR A 9 18.03 0.30 -5.17
C TYR A 9 17.97 -1.14 -5.69
N SER A 10 18.80 -2.03 -5.14
CA SER A 10 18.63 -3.46 -5.34
C SER A 10 17.44 -3.98 -4.51
N ILE A 11 16.83 -5.09 -4.92
CA ILE A 11 15.73 -5.73 -4.17
C ILE A 11 16.11 -5.96 -2.70
N PRO A 12 17.28 -6.55 -2.35
CA PRO A 12 17.66 -6.75 -0.95
C PRO A 12 17.80 -5.44 -0.18
N ARG A 13 18.17 -4.34 -0.86
CA ARG A 13 18.27 -3.03 -0.23
C ARG A 13 16.90 -2.44 0.07
N LEU A 14 15.93 -2.61 -0.82
CA LEU A 14 14.53 -2.21 -0.58
C LEU A 14 13.92 -3.01 0.57
N GLU A 15 14.15 -4.32 0.62
CA GLU A 15 13.72 -5.18 1.73
C GLU A 15 14.32 -4.73 3.07
N GLN A 16 15.61 -4.38 3.08
CA GLN A 16 16.27 -3.86 4.27
C GLN A 16 15.66 -2.53 4.73
N ILE A 17 15.37 -1.62 3.81
CA ILE A 17 14.74 -0.33 4.11
C ILE A 17 13.34 -0.55 4.68
N ALA A 18 12.53 -1.39 4.02
CA ALA A 18 11.17 -1.71 4.47
C ALA A 18 11.19 -2.32 5.88
N LYS A 19 12.12 -3.26 6.15
CA LYS A 19 12.27 -3.86 7.48
C LYS A 19 12.61 -2.82 8.54
N LEU A 20 13.55 -1.91 8.26
CA LEU A 20 13.95 -0.86 9.21
C LEU A 20 12.77 0.06 9.55
N LEU A 21 11.98 0.47 8.55
CA LEU A 21 10.79 1.31 8.76
C LEU A 21 9.72 0.60 9.60
N LEU A 22 9.52 -0.69 9.35
CA LEU A 22 8.58 -1.50 10.12
C LEU A 22 9.05 -1.71 11.56
N ASP A 23 10.34 -2.01 11.78
CA ASP A 23 10.91 -2.23 13.12
C ASP A 23 10.86 -0.94 13.98
N GLU A 24 11.04 0.24 13.36
CA GLU A 24 10.98 1.53 14.06
C GLU A 24 9.56 1.88 14.52
N ARG A 25 8.56 1.67 13.64
CA ARG A 25 7.17 2.07 13.90
C ARG A 25 6.34 0.98 14.60
N TRP A 26 6.67 -0.30 14.39
CA TRP A 26 6.01 -1.46 14.96
C TRP A 26 7.04 -2.50 15.46
N PRO A 27 7.70 -2.24 16.60
CA PRO A 27 8.71 -3.15 17.12
C PRO A 27 8.11 -4.53 17.46
N GLY A 28 8.76 -5.59 16.96
CA GLY A 28 8.36 -6.98 17.21
C GLY A 28 7.34 -7.55 16.22
N LEU A 29 7.05 -6.82 15.15
CA LEU A 29 6.17 -7.27 14.07
C LEU A 29 6.81 -8.45 13.29
N THR A 30 6.06 -9.54 13.09
CA THR A 30 6.54 -10.75 12.39
C THR A 30 6.00 -10.83 10.97
N ILE A 31 6.86 -11.13 9.99
CA ILE A 31 6.48 -11.34 8.58
C ILE A 31 6.04 -12.81 8.40
N PRO A 32 4.92 -13.09 7.70
CA PRO A 32 4.11 -12.15 6.92
C PRO A 32 3.15 -11.32 7.79
N ILE A 33 3.08 -10.03 7.47
CA ILE A 33 2.30 -9.04 8.22
C ILE A 33 0.88 -8.99 7.68
N ASP A 34 -0.08 -8.78 8.57
CA ASP A 34 -1.42 -8.39 8.19
C ASP A 34 -1.43 -6.90 7.84
N ILE A 35 -1.73 -6.56 6.58
CA ILE A 35 -1.57 -5.19 6.08
C ILE A 35 -2.60 -4.25 6.69
N ASP A 36 -3.76 -4.78 7.10
CA ASP A 36 -4.82 -4.04 7.79
C ASP A 36 -4.29 -3.49 9.13
N TYR A 37 -3.43 -4.25 9.80
CA TYR A 37 -2.76 -3.85 11.04
C TYR A 37 -1.84 -2.62 10.86
N ILE A 38 -1.41 -2.35 9.63
CA ILE A 38 -0.59 -1.19 9.27
C ILE A 38 -1.47 -0.03 8.82
N VAL A 39 -2.54 -0.30 8.06
CA VAL A 39 -3.34 0.74 7.39
C VAL A 39 -4.47 1.28 8.27
N GLU A 40 -5.22 0.42 8.96
CA GLU A 40 -6.37 0.82 9.78
C GLU A 40 -6.03 1.84 10.90
N PRO A 41 -4.84 1.80 11.54
CA PRO A 41 -4.49 2.79 12.55
C PRO A 41 -4.12 4.17 11.98
N GLU A 42 -3.91 4.31 10.67
CA GLU A 42 -3.51 5.59 10.07
C GLU A 42 -4.72 6.54 10.01
N PRO A 43 -4.70 7.68 10.73
CA PRO A 43 -5.88 8.54 10.89
C PRO A 43 -6.37 9.15 9.58
N ASP A 44 -5.47 9.29 8.61
CA ASP A 44 -5.72 9.98 7.33
C ASP A 44 -5.81 8.99 6.15
N THR A 45 -5.97 7.69 6.43
CA THR A 45 -6.10 6.65 5.40
C THR A 45 -7.35 5.80 5.64
N ILE A 46 -8.13 5.60 4.59
CA ILE A 46 -9.29 4.70 4.58
C ILE A 46 -8.98 3.53 3.66
N LEU A 47 -9.19 2.30 4.12
CA LEU A 47 -9.19 1.11 3.29
C LEU A 47 -10.62 0.71 2.99
N ASP A 48 -10.97 0.60 1.70
CA ASP A 48 -12.32 0.25 1.26
C ASP A 48 -12.28 -0.71 0.05
N TYR A 49 -13.38 -1.42 -0.17
CA TYR A 49 -13.49 -2.48 -1.19
C TYR A 49 -14.44 -2.05 -2.29
N LEU A 50 -13.97 -2.09 -3.54
CA LEU A 50 -14.78 -1.75 -4.72
C LEU A 50 -14.97 -2.97 -5.62
N PRO A 51 -16.17 -3.57 -5.65
CA PRO A 51 -16.46 -4.72 -6.50
C PRO A 51 -16.29 -4.41 -7.98
N GLY A 52 -15.55 -5.24 -8.70
CA GLY A 52 -15.36 -5.14 -10.15
C GLY A 52 -14.41 -4.04 -10.61
N LEU A 53 -13.65 -3.40 -9.70
CA LEU A 53 -12.60 -2.44 -10.03
C LEU A 53 -11.64 -3.01 -11.09
N ARG A 54 -11.23 -4.27 -10.96
CA ARG A 54 -10.33 -4.94 -11.90
C ARG A 54 -11.00 -5.22 -13.24
N ALA A 55 -12.25 -5.65 -13.23
CA ALA A 55 -12.99 -5.95 -14.45
C ALA A 55 -13.26 -4.69 -15.29
N VAL A 56 -13.52 -3.55 -14.65
CA VAL A 56 -13.86 -2.29 -15.32
C VAL A 56 -12.62 -1.48 -15.69
N HIS A 57 -11.62 -1.41 -14.81
CA HIS A 57 -10.47 -0.51 -14.95
C HIS A 57 -9.14 -1.23 -15.19
N GLY A 58 -9.10 -2.56 -15.10
CA GLY A 58 -7.89 -3.36 -15.30
C GLY A 58 -6.86 -3.26 -14.17
N VAL A 59 -7.22 -2.68 -13.02
CA VAL A 59 -6.33 -2.50 -11.85
C VAL A 59 -6.85 -3.27 -10.63
N ALA A 60 -5.94 -3.81 -9.83
CA ALA A 60 -6.29 -4.58 -8.62
C ALA A 60 -6.59 -3.69 -7.39
N GLY A 61 -6.08 -2.46 -7.42
CA GLY A 61 -6.31 -1.45 -6.40
C GLY A 61 -6.06 -0.05 -6.96
N ALA A 62 -6.53 0.96 -6.24
CA ALA A 62 -6.39 2.36 -6.60
C ALA A 62 -6.28 3.24 -5.34
N VAL A 63 -5.64 4.39 -5.47
CA VAL A 63 -5.59 5.41 -4.42
C VAL A 63 -6.35 6.63 -4.89
N ILE A 64 -7.28 7.10 -4.07
CA ILE A 64 -7.99 8.36 -4.27
C ILE A 64 -7.48 9.35 -3.22
N SER A 65 -6.94 10.47 -3.68
CA SER A 65 -6.61 11.59 -2.80
C SER A 65 -7.84 12.46 -2.58
N HIS A 66 -8.08 12.86 -1.33
CA HIS A 66 -9.11 13.82 -0.93
C HIS A 66 -8.44 15.08 -0.33
N PRO A 67 -7.94 16.02 -1.15
CA PRO A 67 -7.11 17.13 -0.68
C PRO A 67 -7.79 18.07 0.31
N GLN A 68 -9.12 18.18 0.24
CA GLN A 68 -9.91 19.04 1.13
C GLN A 68 -10.06 18.46 2.54
N GLU A 69 -9.81 17.17 2.70
CA GLU A 69 -9.99 16.40 3.93
C GLU A 69 -8.65 15.88 4.48
N ASP A 70 -7.54 16.23 3.82
CA ASP A 70 -6.17 15.76 4.11
C ASP A 70 -6.06 14.24 4.28
N ARG A 71 -6.86 13.48 3.51
CA ARG A 71 -6.93 12.01 3.61
C ARG A 71 -6.82 11.32 2.25
N PHE A 72 -6.55 10.03 2.29
CA PHE A 72 -6.54 9.16 1.12
C PHE A 72 -7.43 7.94 1.34
N THR A 73 -8.07 7.48 0.26
CA THR A 73 -8.83 6.24 0.24
C THR A 73 -8.11 5.23 -0.65
N ILE A 74 -7.73 4.10 -0.07
CA ILE A 74 -7.20 2.93 -0.77
C ILE A 74 -8.40 2.06 -1.12
N LEU A 75 -8.65 1.89 -2.41
CA LEU A 75 -9.66 1.00 -2.94
C LEU A 75 -9.02 -0.29 -3.40
N ILE A 76 -9.54 -1.42 -2.95
CA ILE A 76 -9.11 -2.75 -3.40
C ILE A 76 -10.28 -3.45 -4.08
N ASP A 77 -9.99 -4.15 -5.18
CA ASP A 77 -11.01 -5.00 -5.81
C ASP A 77 -11.43 -6.13 -4.85
N GLU A 78 -12.73 -6.32 -4.66
CA GLU A 78 -13.27 -7.29 -3.71
C GLU A 78 -12.77 -8.72 -3.99
N GLU A 79 -12.67 -9.13 -5.26
CA GLU A 79 -12.17 -10.46 -5.62
C GLU A 79 -10.67 -10.63 -5.31
N VAL A 80 -9.93 -9.52 -5.26
CA VAL A 80 -8.52 -9.50 -4.85
C VAL A 80 -8.41 -9.65 -3.33
N ALA A 81 -9.28 -8.96 -2.58
CA ALA A 81 -9.35 -9.07 -1.12
C ALA A 81 -9.72 -10.49 -0.65
N ASP A 82 -10.72 -11.10 -1.30
CA ASP A 82 -11.19 -12.46 -0.98
C ASP A 82 -10.31 -13.57 -1.54
N GLY A 83 -9.38 -13.22 -2.42
CA GLY A 83 -8.57 -14.16 -3.19
C GLY A 83 -7.24 -14.52 -2.54
N ASN A 84 -6.15 -14.23 -3.25
CA ASN A 84 -4.80 -14.58 -2.79
C ASN A 84 -4.29 -13.53 -1.79
N LEU A 85 -4.17 -13.91 -0.53
CA LEU A 85 -3.69 -13.06 0.57
C LEU A 85 -2.35 -12.37 0.27
N SER A 86 -1.42 -13.01 -0.44
CA SER A 86 -0.14 -12.39 -0.81
C SER A 86 -0.32 -11.33 -1.89
N PHE A 87 -1.24 -11.54 -2.83
CA PHE A 87 -1.55 -10.56 -3.87
C PHE A 87 -2.28 -9.35 -3.27
N TYR A 88 -3.26 -9.59 -2.39
CA TYR A 88 -3.93 -8.56 -1.62
C TYR A 88 -2.96 -7.66 -0.84
N ARG A 89 -2.11 -8.27 0.00
CA ARG A 89 -1.10 -7.54 0.80
C ARG A 89 -0.16 -6.71 -0.06
N PHE A 90 0.25 -7.25 -1.21
CA PHE A 90 1.08 -6.51 -2.17
C PHE A 90 0.34 -5.30 -2.74
N THR A 91 -0.91 -5.47 -3.17
CA THR A 91 -1.72 -4.38 -3.74
C THR A 91 -1.97 -3.25 -2.74
N VAL A 92 -2.29 -3.58 -1.49
CA VAL A 92 -2.46 -2.56 -0.43
C VAL A 92 -1.13 -1.86 -0.14
N ALA A 93 -0.02 -2.59 -0.02
CA ALA A 93 1.29 -2.01 0.23
C ALA A 93 1.73 -1.06 -0.91
N GLU A 94 1.51 -1.42 -2.16
CA GLU A 94 1.80 -0.54 -3.31
C GLU A 94 1.00 0.76 -3.24
N ALA A 95 -0.30 0.66 -2.93
CA ALA A 95 -1.19 1.81 -2.78
C ALA A 95 -0.72 2.79 -1.68
N THR A 96 -0.23 2.27 -0.54
CA THR A 96 0.31 3.13 0.53
C THR A 96 1.63 3.85 0.17
N HIS A 97 2.35 3.39 -0.86
CA HIS A 97 3.67 3.91 -1.22
C HIS A 97 3.65 4.99 -2.31
N CYS A 98 2.46 5.38 -2.80
CA CYS A 98 2.34 6.45 -3.79
C CYS A 98 2.73 7.81 -3.17
N PRO A 99 3.69 8.56 -3.76
CA PRO A 99 4.18 9.80 -3.19
C PRO A 99 3.10 10.90 -3.19
N LYS A 100 3.11 11.70 -2.11
CA LYS A 100 2.38 12.96 -1.94
C LYS A 100 2.75 13.99 -3.00
#